data_AF-A0A972LSI8-F1
#
_entry.id   AF-A0A972LSI8-F1
#
_cell.length_a   1.000
_cell.length_b   1.000
_cell.length_c   1.000
_cell.angle_alpha   90.00
_cell.angle_beta   90.00
_cell.angle_gamma   90.00
#
_symmetry.space_group_name_H-M   'P 1'
#
loop_
_entity.id
_entity.type
_entity.pdbx_description
1 polymer ?
#
loop_
_entity_poly.entity_id
_entity_poly.type
_entity_poly.pdbx_seq_one_letter_code
_entity_poly.pdbx_strand_id
1 'polypeptide(L)' 'MTDTLKKAIEQLQQMPEERQDSLARLVLHKIDQDRLWAQSTDAHAEKLGGLVDDILAADDRGECEPLIPNEM' A
#
# COMPACT_ATOMS: atom_id res chain seq x y z
N MET A 1 10.68 14.74 -13.82
CA MET A 1 9.27 14.80 -13.37
C MET A 1 8.39 14.36 -14.53
N THR A 2 7.54 13.34 -14.32
CA THR A 2 6.62 12.85 -15.35
C THR A 2 5.56 13.90 -15.67
N ASP A 3 4.95 13.82 -16.85
CA ASP A 3 3.90 14.77 -17.24
C ASP A 3 2.66 14.67 -16.35
N THR A 4 2.36 13.47 -15.85
CA THR A 4 1.30 13.26 -14.86
C THR A 4 1.60 13.98 -13.54
N LEU A 5 2.84 13.89 -13.04
CA LEU A 5 3.24 14.54 -11.79
C LEU A 5 3.26 16.07 -11.93
N LYS A 6 3.67 16.60 -13.10
CA LYS A 6 3.57 18.03 -13.42
C LYS A 6 2.13 18.54 -13.31
N LYS A 7 1.20 17.87 -14.00
CA LYS A 7 -0.23 18.24 -13.97
C LYS A 7 -0.83 18.19 -12.57
N ALA A 8 -0.44 17.19 -11.77
CA ALA A 8 -0.89 17.08 -10.38
C ALA A 8 -0.40 18.28 -9.53
N ILE A 9 0.86 18.69 -9.68
CA ILE A 9 1.41 19.86 -8.96
C ILE A 9 0.74 21.16 -9.42
N GLU A 10 0.52 21.33 -10.73
CA GLU A 10 -0.20 22.50 -11.27
C GLU A 10 -1.61 22.62 -10.68
N GLN A 11 -2.34 21.51 -10.55
CA GLN A 11 -3.66 21.53 -9.91
C GLN A 11 -3.57 21.82 -8.41
N LEU A 12 -2.56 21.28 -7.72
CA LEU A 12 -2.35 21.53 -6.30
C LEU A 12 -2.09 23.00 -6.00
N GLN A 13 -1.31 23.68 -6.83
CA GLN A 13 -1.02 25.10 -6.68
C GLN A 13 -2.28 25.99 -6.77
N GLN A 14 -3.34 25.52 -7.43
CA GLN A 14 -4.62 26.23 -7.53
C GLN A 14 -5.54 25.99 -6.32
N MET A 15 -5.20 25.06 -5.42
CA MET A 15 -6.02 24.75 -4.25
C MET A 15 -5.77 25.75 -3.11
N PRO A 16 -6.72 25.91 -2.16
CA PRO A 16 -6.46 26.67 -0.93
C PRO A 16 -5.30 26.06 -0.13
N GLU A 17 -4.46 26.91 0.48
CA GLU A 17 -3.25 26.50 1.22
C GLU A 17 -3.52 25.40 2.27
N GLU A 18 -4.61 25.52 3.03
CA GLU A 18 -5.01 24.51 4.02
C GLU A 18 -5.20 23.10 3.42
N ARG A 19 -5.76 23.04 2.21
CA ARG A 19 -5.94 21.78 1.48
C ARG A 19 -4.64 21.30 0.84
N GLN A 20 -3.77 22.21 0.40
CA GLN A 20 -2.44 21.87 -0.07
C GLN A 20 -1.62 21.20 1.04
N ASP A 21 -1.60 21.80 2.22
CA ASP A 21 -0.90 21.29 3.40
C ASP A 21 -1.44 19.91 3.84
N SER A 22 -2.78 19.77 3.88
CA SER A 22 -3.42 18.51 4.24
C SER A 22 -3.07 17.40 3.26
N LEU A 23 -3.07 17.68 1.95
CA LEU A 23 -2.69 16.69 0.95
C LEU A 23 -1.20 16.40 0.98
N ALA A 24 -0.35 17.42 1.16
CA ALA A 24 1.09 17.24 1.26
C ALA A 24 1.45 16.30 2.41
N ARG A 25 0.83 16.46 3.58
CA ARG A 25 1.00 15.54 4.72
C ARG A 25 0.60 14.11 4.38
N LEU A 26 -0.55 13.92 3.70
CA LEU A 26 -1.00 12.60 3.28
C LEU A 26 -0.02 11.94 2.29
N VAL A 27 0.43 12.68 1.28
CA VAL A 27 1.35 12.18 0.26
C VAL A 27 2.70 11.80 0.89
N LEU A 28 3.26 12.66 1.74
CA LEU A 28 4.50 12.38 2.45
C LEU A 28 4.37 11.13 3.34
N HIS A 29 3.27 11.02 4.09
CA HIS A 29 3.00 9.84 4.90
C HIS A 29 2.94 8.56 4.06
N LYS A 30 2.27 8.59 2.89
CA LYS A 30 2.20 7.43 1.99
C LYS A 30 3.56 7.04 1.44
N ILE A 31 4.38 8.01 1.02
CA ILE A 31 5.75 7.75 0.55
C ILE A 31 6.58 7.08 1.64
N ASP A 32 6.49 7.57 2.89
CA ASP A 32 7.21 6.98 4.01
C ASP A 32 6.71 5.58 4.36
N GLN A 33 5.39 5.36 4.36
CA GLN A 33 4.81 4.04 4.58
C GLN A 33 5.23 3.05 3.49
N ASP A 34 5.14 3.42 2.22
CA ASP A 34 5.55 2.56 1.10
C ASP A 34 7.03 2.18 1.23
N ARG A 35 7.88 3.14 1.63
CA ARG A 35 9.31 2.86 1.89
C ARG A 35 9.51 1.88 3.03
N LEU A 36 8.82 2.07 4.15
CA LEU A 36 8.91 1.18 5.32
C LEU A 36 8.40 -0.23 4.99
N TRP A 37 7.30 -0.31 4.24
CA TRP A 37 6.74 -1.58 3.77
C TRP A 37 7.73 -2.29 2.86
N ALA A 38 8.27 -1.62 1.84
CA ALA A 38 9.28 -2.21 0.96
C ALA A 38 10.48 -2.73 1.76
N GLN A 39 10.99 -1.95 2.71
CA GLN A 39 12.11 -2.36 3.57
C GLN A 39 11.77 -3.58 4.44
N SER A 40 10.59 -3.60 5.05
CA SER A 40 10.16 -4.70 5.91
C SER A 40 9.90 -5.98 5.11
N THR A 41 9.25 -5.85 3.96
CA THR A 41 8.98 -6.96 3.05
C THR A 41 10.28 -7.53 2.49
N ASP A 42 11.20 -6.69 2.02
CA ASP A 42 12.51 -7.14 1.52
C ASP A 42 13.32 -7.84 2.62
N ALA A 43 13.32 -7.31 3.84
CA ALA A 43 14.01 -7.91 4.98
C ALA A 43 13.43 -9.27 5.43
N HIS A 44 12.19 -9.59 5.00
CA HIS A 44 11.47 -10.80 5.39
C HIS A 44 10.96 -11.60 4.20
N ALA A 45 11.50 -11.38 2.99
CA ALA A 45 10.97 -11.93 1.75
C ALA A 45 10.87 -13.46 1.77
N GLU A 46 11.86 -14.15 2.31
CA GLU A 46 11.87 -15.61 2.42
C GLU A 46 10.79 -16.13 3.38
N LYS A 47 10.61 -15.46 4.53
CA LYS A 47 9.57 -15.82 5.51
C LYS A 47 8.17 -15.57 4.96
N LEU A 48 7.99 -14.48 4.23
CA LEU A 48 6.73 -14.16 3.55
C LEU A 48 6.45 -15.16 2.43
N GLY A 49 7.46 -15.57 1.66
CA GLY A 49 7.35 -16.64 0.66
C GLY A 49 6.85 -17.95 1.27
N GLY A 50 7.47 -18.40 2.36
CA GLY A 50 7.04 -19.61 3.06
C GLY A 50 5.61 -19.54 3.60
N LEU A 51 5.20 -18.40 4.14
CA LEU A 51 3.81 -18.19 4.57
C LEU A 51 2.83 -18.26 3.40
N VAL A 52 3.18 -17.70 2.25
CA VAL A 52 2.35 -17.78 1.04
C VAL A 52 2.23 -19.22 0.57
N ASP A 53 3.35 -19.96 0.52
CA ASP A 53 3.36 -21.37 0.12
C ASP A 53 2.49 -22.22 1.06
N ASP A 54 2.58 -21.98 2.37
CA ASP A 54 1.78 -22.69 3.37
C ASP A 54 0.28 -22.42 3.21
N ILE A 55 -0.10 -21.17 2.94
CA ILE A 55 -1.51 -20.78 2.72
C ILE A 55 -2.03 -21.38 1.42
N LEU A 56 -1.26 -21.32 0.33
CA LEU A 56 -1.67 -21.91 -0.95
C LEU A 56 -1.82 -23.43 -0.83
N ALA A 57 -0.91 -24.09 -0.12
CA ALA A 57 -1.02 -25.51 0.14
C ALA A 57 -2.23 -25.85 1.02
N ALA A 58 -2.59 -25.00 1.98
CA ALA A 58 -3.80 -25.16 2.79
C ALA A 58 -5.09 -24.97 1.97
N ASP A 59 -5.11 -24.00 1.05
CA ASP A 59 -6.22 -23.78 0.12
C ASP A 59 -6.41 -24.99 -0.81
N ASP A 60 -5.32 -25.52 -1.37
CA ASP A 60 -5.34 -26.75 -2.18
C ASP A 60 -5.88 -27.96 -1.41
N ARG A 61 -5.67 -28.02 -0.09
CA ARG A 61 -6.23 -29.05 0.80
C ARG A 61 -7.66 -28.77 1.26
N GLY A 62 -8.21 -27.60 0.93
CA GLY A 62 -9.54 -27.16 1.39
C GLY A 62 -9.60 -26.81 2.87
N GLU A 63 -8.47 -26.44 3.47
CA GLU A 63 -8.34 -26.11 4.90
C GLU A 63 -8.55 -24.60 5.18
N CYS A 64 -8.68 -23.78 4.13
CA CYS A 64 -8.97 -22.35 4.26
C CYS A 64 -10.45 -22.10 4.54
N GLU A 65 -10.73 -21.24 5.53
CA GLU A 65 -12.09 -20.77 5.78
C GLU A 65 -12.54 -19.81 4.67
N PRO A 66 -13.79 -19.93 4.19
CA PRO A 66 -14.31 -19.02 3.18
C PRO A 66 -14.41 -17.61 3.76
N LEU A 67 -13.92 -16.62 3.01
CA LEU A 67 -14.12 -15.22 3.38
C LEU A 67 -15.58 -14.85 3.17
N ILE A 68 -16.34 -14.68 4.27
CA ILE A 68 -17.73 -14.20 4.28
C ILE A 68 -17.71 -12.68 4.55
N PRO A 69 -17.93 -11.81 3.54
CA PRO A 69 -17.66 -10.37 3.65
C PRO A 69 -18.46 -9.60 4.70
N ASN A 70 -19.56 -10.16 5.20
CA ASN A 70 -20.47 -9.52 6.15
C ASN A 70 -20.29 -10.03 7.60
N GLU A 71 -19.26 -10.83 7.88
CA GLU A 71 -18.97 -11.38 9.21
C GLU A 71 -17.68 -10.80 9.84
N MET A 72 -17.08 -9.76 9.25
CA MET A 72 -16.00 -8.95 9.83
C MET A 72 -16.53 -7.72 10.58
#